data_AF-A0A5A9EM15-F1
#
_entry.id   AF-A0A5A9EM15-F1
#
_cell.length_a   1.000
_cell.length_b   1.000
_cell.length_c   1.000
_cell.angle_alpha   90.00
_cell.angle_beta   90.00
_cell.angle_gamma   90.00
#
_symmetry.space_group_name_H-M   'P 1'
#
loop_
_entity.id
_entity.type
_entity.pdbx_description
1 polymer ?
#
loop_
_entity_poly.entity_id
_entity_poly.type
_entity_poly.pdbx_seq_one_letter_code
_entity_poly.pdbx_strand_id
1 'polypeptide(L)'
;MQAHPDTIHFDDKPWGVRGYVYENSSRYTFTVPEDIIFAKTGKSVLTPSEMVEFVKSNISVIEEYCNKYAKKRAGGSHPMLNGDEIIITQL
;
A
#
# COMPACT_ATOMS: atom_id res chain seq x y z
N MET A 1 -3.06 11.81 -1.63
CA MET A 1 -3.08 10.68 -0.70
C MET A 1 -1.86 10.69 0.21
N GLN A 2 -2.09 10.63 1.53
CA GLN A 2 -1.08 10.54 2.57
C GLN A 2 -1.30 9.27 3.41
N ALA A 3 -0.25 8.48 3.63
CA ALA A 3 -0.29 7.26 4.42
C ALA A 3 -0.04 7.58 5.91
N HIS A 4 -0.72 6.85 6.80
CA HIS A 4 -0.48 6.96 8.25
C HIS A 4 0.39 5.79 8.72
N PRO A 5 1.67 6.01 9.11
CA PRO A 5 2.60 4.94 9.49
C PRO A 5 2.08 4.01 10.60
N ASP A 6 1.33 4.55 11.56
CA ASP A 6 0.80 3.80 12.69
C ASP A 6 -0.30 2.81 12.31
N THR A 7 -0.85 2.97 11.11
CA THR A 7 -1.86 2.04 10.57
C THR A 7 -1.22 0.88 9.82
N ILE A 8 0.11 0.89 9.64
CA ILE A 8 0.82 -0.11 8.84
C ILE A 8 1.05 -1.36 9.67
N HIS A 9 0.46 -2.47 9.23
CA HIS A 9 0.53 -3.76 9.91
C HIS A 9 0.60 -4.91 8.90
N PHE A 10 1.14 -6.04 9.35
CA PHE A 10 1.09 -7.27 8.58
C PHE A 10 -0.31 -7.88 8.67
N ASP A 11 -0.81 -8.42 7.56
CA ASP A 11 -2.09 -9.11 7.44
C ASP A 11 -1.87 -10.47 6.78
N ASP A 12 -2.54 -11.51 7.28
CA ASP A 12 -2.46 -12.87 6.76
C ASP A 12 -3.44 -13.14 5.60
N LYS A 13 -4.37 -12.22 5.32
CA LYS A 13 -5.43 -12.40 4.29
C LYS A 13 -5.75 -11.10 3.50
N PRO A 14 -5.13 -10.89 2.32
CA PRO A 14 -4.06 -11.68 1.71
C PRO A 14 -2.73 -11.44 2.43
N TRP A 15 -1.82 -12.41 2.30
CA TRP A 15 -0.50 -12.36 2.92
C TRP A 15 0.31 -11.16 2.42
N GLY A 16 0.52 -10.17 3.29
CA GLY A 16 1.17 -8.92 2.92
C GLY A 16 1.11 -7.87 4.01
N VAL A 17 1.47 -6.64 3.67
CA VAL A 17 1.44 -5.51 4.59
C VAL A 17 0.38 -4.52 4.15
N ARG A 18 -0.49 -4.14 5.09
CA ARG A 18 -1.59 -3.22 4.87
C ARG A 18 -1.43 -1.93 5.63
N GLY A 19 -2.09 -0.90 5.16
CA GLY A 19 -2.25 0.36 5.88
C GLY A 19 -3.33 1.23 5.26
N TYR A 20 -3.52 2.42 5.84
CA TYR A 20 -4.49 3.38 5.34
C TYR A 20 -3.80 4.60 4.72
N VAL A 21 -4.34 5.05 3.58
CA VAL A 21 -4.05 6.34 2.96
C VAL A 21 -5.30 7.21 2.91
N TYR A 22 -5.13 8.52 3.03
CA TYR A 22 -6.22 9.49 3.11
C TYR A 22 -6.12 10.57 2.05
N GLU A 23 -7.25 11.00 1.52
CA GLU A 23 -7.38 12.15 0.62
C GLU A 23 -8.76 12.80 0.79
N ASN A 24 -8.78 14.11 1.06
CA ASN A 24 -10.01 14.92 1.13
C ASN A 24 -11.15 14.26 1.92
N SER A 25 -10.85 13.76 3.13
CA SER A 25 -11.76 13.02 4.04
C SER A 25 -12.11 11.59 3.66
N SER A 26 -11.64 11.07 2.53
CA SER A 26 -11.79 9.67 2.16
C SER A 26 -10.61 8.85 2.68
N ARG A 27 -10.89 7.64 3.14
CA ARG A 27 -9.91 6.65 3.60
C ARG A 27 -9.89 5.49 2.62
N TYR A 28 -8.69 5.08 2.23
CA TYR A 28 -8.48 3.94 1.36
C TYR A 28 -7.49 2.98 2.01
N THR A 29 -7.69 1.69 1.76
CA THR A 29 -6.74 0.66 2.21
C THR A 29 -5.70 0.50 1.12
N PHE A 30 -4.42 0.45 1.48
CA PHE A 30 -3.39 -0.05 0.58
C PHE A 30 -2.90 -1.40 1.07
N THR A 31 -2.58 -2.28 0.14
CA THR A 31 -1.98 -3.60 0.39
C THR A 31 -0.70 -3.71 -0.43
N VAL A 32 0.42 -3.97 0.23
CA VAL A 32 1.69 -4.37 -0.39
C VAL A 32 1.82 -5.88 -0.25
N PRO A 33 1.63 -6.65 -1.34
CA PRO A 33 1.81 -8.10 -1.34
C PRO A 33 3.24 -8.53 -0.97
N GLU A 34 3.40 -9.71 -0.34
CA GLU A 34 4.72 -10.20 0.11
C GLU A 34 5.71 -10.40 -1.04
N ASP A 35 5.22 -10.81 -2.22
CA ASP A 35 6.03 -11.08 -3.40
C ASP A 35 6.72 -9.81 -3.90
N ILE A 36 6.05 -8.67 -3.83
CA ILE A 36 6.63 -7.36 -4.11
C ILE A 36 7.74 -7.03 -3.10
N ILE A 37 7.55 -7.34 -1.83
CA ILE A 37 8.55 -7.10 -0.77
C ILE A 37 9.76 -8.00 -0.97
N PHE A 38 9.57 -9.28 -1.27
CA PHE A 38 10.66 -10.21 -1.56
C PHE A 38 11.44 -9.83 -2.83
N ALA A 39 10.73 -9.46 -3.90
CA ALA A 39 11.38 -9.03 -5.14
C ALA A 39 12.29 -7.80 -4.92
N LYS A 40 11.92 -6.91 -4.00
CA LYS A 40 12.70 -5.71 -3.69
C LYS A 40 13.82 -5.92 -2.70
N THR A 41 13.62 -6.77 -1.70
CA THR A 41 14.63 -7.05 -0.68
C THR A 41 15.64 -8.10 -1.12
N GLY A 42 15.32 -8.93 -2.12
CA GLY A 42 16.13 -10.07 -2.54
C GLY A 42 16.21 -11.20 -1.50
N LYS A 43 15.42 -11.11 -0.41
CA LYS A 43 15.38 -12.10 0.65
C LYS A 43 14.32 -13.16 0.33
N SER A 44 14.60 -14.41 0.68
CA SER A 44 13.65 -15.53 0.55
C SER A 44 12.78 -15.74 1.78
N VAL A 45 13.15 -15.13 2.91
CA VAL A 45 12.41 -15.21 4.18
C VAL A 45 12.45 -13.85 4.85
N LEU A 46 11.30 -13.37 5.30
CA LEU A 46 11.13 -12.16 6.10
C LEU A 46 10.13 -12.43 7.21
N THR A 47 10.42 -11.91 8.39
CA THR A 47 9.45 -11.85 9.48
C THR A 47 8.38 -10.78 9.19
N PRO A 48 7.16 -10.91 9.77
CA PRO A 48 6.13 -9.87 9.70
C PRO A 48 6.64 -8.46 10.05
N SER A 49 7.48 -8.37 11.10
CA SER A 49 8.10 -7.11 11.51
C SER A 49 9.02 -6.52 10.44
N GLU A 50 9.87 -7.33 9.80
CA GLU A 50 10.76 -6.83 8.75
C GLU A 50 9.98 -6.36 7.53
N MET A 51 8.89 -7.04 7.17
CA MET A 51 8.01 -6.61 6.08
C MET A 51 7.35 -5.27 6.38
N VAL A 52 6.83 -5.09 7.61
CA VAL A 52 6.23 -3.82 8.05
C VAL A 52 7.24 -2.68 8.03
N GLU A 53 8.46 -2.89 8.54
CA GLU A 53 9.51 -1.87 8.53
C GLU A 53 9.99 -1.53 7.11
N PHE A 54 10.05 -2.53 6.22
CA PHE A 54 10.30 -2.29 4.80
C PHE A 54 9.23 -1.38 4.19
N VAL A 55 7.95 -1.65 4.44
CA VAL A 55 6.86 -0.81 3.91
C VAL A 55 6.87 0.59 4.51
N LYS A 56 7.11 0.74 5.82
CA LYS A 56 7.25 2.05 6.48
C LYS A 56 8.40 2.87 5.90
N SER A 57 9.55 2.25 5.60
CA SER A 57 10.69 2.93 4.98
C SER A 57 10.43 3.34 3.52
N ASN A 58 9.43 2.77 2.87
CA ASN A 58 9.01 3.08 1.49
C ASN A 58 7.70 3.87 1.42
N ILE A 59 7.28 4.51 2.51
CA ILE A 59 5.96 5.16 2.61
C ILE A 59 5.72 6.22 1.52
N SER A 60 6.74 7.02 1.18
CA SER A 60 6.63 8.05 0.14
C SER A 60 6.37 7.45 -1.24
N VAL A 61 6.95 6.29 -1.55
CA VAL A 61 6.75 5.58 -2.82
C VAL A 61 5.32 5.02 -2.89
N ILE A 62 4.81 4.51 -1.77
CA ILE A 62 3.43 4.00 -1.65
C ILE A 62 2.44 5.15 -1.86
N GLU A 63 2.66 6.29 -1.22
CA GLU A 63 1.84 7.48 -1.41
C GLU A 63 1.83 7.91 -2.88
N GLU A 64 3.00 7.98 -3.53
CA GLU A 64 3.09 8.32 -4.95
C GLU A 64 2.31 7.34 -5.83
N TYR A 65 2.44 6.04 -5.57
CA TYR A 65 1.70 5.01 -6.28
C TYR A 65 0.19 5.17 -6.11
N CYS A 66 -0.28 5.35 -4.87
CA CYS A 66 -1.71 5.54 -4.57
C CYS A 66 -2.27 6.77 -5.29
N ASN A 67 -1.53 7.88 -5.28
CA ASN A 67 -1.90 9.10 -6.02
C ASN A 67 -2.00 8.84 -7.54
N LYS A 68 -1.04 8.14 -8.13
CA LYS A 68 -1.06 7.77 -9.56
C LYS A 68 -2.25 6.86 -9.89
N TYR A 69 -2.51 5.86 -9.04
CA TYR A 69 -3.62 4.93 -9.19
C TYR A 69 -4.97 5.66 -9.16
N ALA A 70 -5.18 6.53 -8.17
CA ALA A 70 -6.41 7.31 -8.04
C ALA A 70 -6.64 8.24 -9.25
N LYS A 71 -5.61 8.93 -9.71
CA LYS A 71 -5.67 9.78 -10.92
C LYS A 71 -6.06 8.97 -12.16
N LYS A 72 -5.47 7.78 -12.35
CA LYS A 72 -5.81 6.88 -13.46
C LYS A 72 -7.27 6.44 -13.41
N ARG A 73 -7.76 6.07 -12.22
CA ARG A 73 -9.16 5.67 -12.00
C ARG A 73 -10.14 6.80 -12.27
N ALA A 74 -9.85 8.02 -11.81
CA ALA A 74 -10.65 9.21 -12.11
C ALA A 74 -10.71 9.52 -13.62
N GLY A 75 -9.59 9.43 -14.33
CA GLY A 75 -9.55 9.62 -15.78
C GLY A 75 -10.31 8.54 -16.59
N GLY A 76 -10.48 7.34 -16.01
CA GLY A 76 -11.21 6.23 -16.62
C GLY A 76 -12.70 6.19 -16.32
N SER A 77 -13.30 7.27 -15.80
CA SER A 77 -14.71 7.35 -15.36
C SER A 77 -15.10 6.37 -14.24
N HIS A 78 -14.11 5.83 -13.51
CA HIS A 78 -14.32 4.95 -12.37
C HIS A 78 -13.54 5.50 -11.17
N PRO A 79 -13.91 6.66 -10.62
CA PRO A 79 -13.18 7.28 -9.50
C PRO A 79 -13.14 6.34 -8.29
N MET A 80 -12.14 6.56 -7.44
CA MET A 80 -12.05 5.83 -6.18
C MET A 80 -13.18 6.21 -5.24
N LEU A 81 -13.71 5.21 -4.54
CA LEU A 81 -14.73 5.37 -3.51
C LEU A 81 -14.11 5.18 -2.12
N ASN A 82 -14.69 5.84 -1.12
CA ASN A 82 -14.25 5.68 0.27
C ASN A 82 -14.33 4.21 0.69
N GLY A 83 -13.23 3.68 1.22
CA GLY A 83 -13.09 2.26 1.57
C GLY A 83 -12.55 1.37 0.45
N ASP A 84 -12.30 1.89 -0.75
CA ASP A 84 -11.66 1.12 -1.83
C ASP A 84 -10.25 0.63 -1.40
N GLU A 85 -9.87 -0.53 -1.92
CA GLU A 85 -8.54 -1.11 -1.75
C GLU A 85 -7.64 -0.80 -2.95
N ILE A 86 -6.40 -0.42 -2.67
CA ILE A 86 -5.32 -0.21 -3.64
C ILE A 86 -4.30 -1.33 -3.45
N ILE A 87 -4.16 -2.19 -4.44
CA ILE A 87 -3.13 -3.23 -4.44
C ILE A 87 -1.87 -2.65 -5.07
N ILE A 88 -0.79 -2.57 -4.30
CA ILE A 88 0.51 -2.09 -4.76
C ILE A 88 1.17 -3.21 -5.58
N THR A 89 1.32 -2.99 -6.89
CA THR A 89 1.92 -3.98 -7.80
C THR A 89 3.39 -3.71 -8.11
N GLN A 90 3.94 -2.60 -7.63
CA GLN A 90 5.33 -2.21 -7.83
C GLN A 90 5.74 -1.17 -6.78
N LEU A 91 6.96 -1.30 -6.28
CA LEU A 91 7.69 -0.33 -5.45
C LEU A 91 8.97 0.10 -6.17
#